data_AF-A0A0A1V6B6-F1
#
_entry.id   AF-A0A0A1V6B6-F1
#
_cell.length_a   1.000
_cell.length_b   1.000
_cell.length_c   1.000
_cell.angle_alpha   90.00
_cell.angle_beta   90.00
_cell.angle_gamma   90.00
#
_symmetry.space_group_name_H-M   'P 1'
#
loop_
_entity.id
_entity.type
_entity.pdbx_description
1 polymer ?
#
loop_
_entity_poly.entity_id
_entity_poly.type
_entity_poly.pdbx_seq_one_letter_code
_entity_poly.pdbx_strand_id
1 'polypeptide(L)'
;MSTPLYNVPSGDVNGIISRLEREQARQRAVDRETTPEAIFQTDMKHSYKLECELLHAKYEDDEIDRIRLGIADSNYWQKDADFAAHCLLNALLANLRKRHTTDGVTDFRSMSTELRRLSEEQGQSSQQFRRQRDTITDEQYWETEAEHFKRESARHEFETREKWRSDLGAILSPAQSESDNGGETATQEFLHCRGMMPSVMPEEC
;
A
#
# COMPACT_ATOMS: atom_id res chain seq x y z
N MET A 1 -46.74 -57.23 72.08
CA MET A 1 -46.14 -56.21 71.21
C MET A 1 -45.12 -56.91 70.33
N SER A 2 -45.50 -57.30 69.10
CA SER A 2 -44.60 -58.00 68.16
C SER A 2 -43.82 -56.99 67.34
N THR A 3 -42.50 -57.05 67.39
CA THR A 3 -41.61 -56.29 66.49
C THR A 3 -41.72 -56.84 65.07
N PRO A 4 -41.91 -56.01 64.04
CA PRO A 4 -41.89 -56.47 62.66
C PRO A 4 -40.49 -56.96 62.30
N LEU A 5 -40.38 -58.20 61.83
CA LEU A 5 -39.15 -58.73 61.24
C LEU A 5 -38.88 -57.97 59.94
N TYR A 6 -37.87 -57.10 59.94
CA TYR A 6 -37.29 -56.62 58.68
C TYR A 6 -36.47 -57.77 58.08
N ASN A 7 -37.03 -58.41 57.06
CA ASN A 7 -36.26 -59.26 56.15
C ASN A 7 -35.32 -58.34 55.36
N VAL A 8 -34.10 -58.13 55.87
CA VAL A 8 -33.00 -57.75 55.00
C VAL A 8 -32.77 -58.94 54.08
N PRO A 9 -32.88 -58.80 52.75
CA PRO A 9 -32.57 -59.90 51.86
C PRO A 9 -31.17 -60.41 52.19
N SER A 10 -31.01 -61.68 52.54
CA SER A 10 -29.69 -62.31 52.65
C SER A 10 -29.11 -62.55 51.24
N GLY A 11 -29.10 -61.49 50.44
CA GLY A 11 -28.36 -61.43 49.20
C GLY A 11 -26.91 -61.16 49.53
N ASP A 12 -26.01 -61.74 48.75
CA ASP A 12 -24.58 -61.48 48.80
C ASP A 12 -24.33 -59.97 48.92
N VAL A 13 -23.91 -59.54 50.13
CA VAL A 13 -23.65 -58.13 50.45
C VAL A 13 -22.60 -57.58 49.52
N ASN A 14 -21.63 -58.40 49.11
CA ASN A 14 -20.61 -58.01 48.13
C ASN A 14 -21.24 -57.78 46.75
N GLY A 15 -22.22 -58.59 46.36
CA GLY A 15 -23.02 -58.39 45.15
C GLY A 15 -23.84 -57.09 45.16
N ILE A 16 -24.36 -56.69 46.32
CA ILE A 16 -25.08 -55.43 46.49
C ILE A 16 -24.11 -54.24 46.40
N ILE A 17 -22.97 -54.31 47.09
CA ILE A 17 -21.91 -53.29 47.04
C ILE A 17 -21.39 -53.14 45.60
N SER A 18 -21.07 -54.25 44.93
CA SER A 18 -20.61 -54.26 43.54
C SER A 18 -21.64 -53.68 42.55
N ARG A 19 -22.94 -53.75 42.88
CA ARG A 19 -24.01 -53.15 42.07
C ARG A 19 -24.10 -51.64 42.30
N LEU A 20 -24.00 -51.20 43.56
CA LEU A 20 -23.97 -49.78 43.93
C LEU A 20 -22.76 -49.07 43.32
N GLU A 21 -21.58 -49.69 43.39
CA GLU A 21 -20.35 -49.15 42.80
C GLU A 21 -20.46 -49.00 41.28
N ARG A 22 -21.06 -49.99 40.60
CA ARG A 22 -21.33 -49.92 39.15
C ARG A 22 -22.31 -48.81 38.80
N GLU A 23 -23.38 -48.64 39.58
CA GLU A 23 -24.35 -47.57 39.34
C GLU A 23 -23.74 -46.18 39.60
N GLN A 24 -22.90 -46.06 40.64
CA GLN A 24 -22.16 -44.84 40.91
C GLN A 24 -21.15 -44.52 39.81
N ALA A 25 -20.46 -45.53 39.27
CA ALA A 25 -19.56 -45.36 38.12
C ALA A 25 -20.34 -44.95 36.86
N ARG A 26 -21.50 -45.56 36.61
CA ARG A 26 -22.39 -45.21 35.50
C ARG A 26 -22.88 -43.77 35.61
N GLN A 27 -23.32 -43.36 36.80
CA GLN A 27 -23.80 -42.00 37.04
C GLN A 27 -22.69 -40.98 36.85
N ARG A 28 -21.48 -41.23 37.37
CA ARG A 28 -20.30 -40.36 37.13
C ARG A 28 -19.94 -40.25 35.64
N ALA A 29 -20.10 -41.33 34.88
CA ALA A 29 -19.87 -41.29 33.43
C ALA A 29 -20.91 -40.42 32.72
N VAL A 30 -22.19 -40.58 33.07
CA VAL A 30 -23.30 -39.76 32.54
C VAL A 30 -23.15 -38.29 32.94
N ASP A 31 -22.78 -38.00 34.19
CA ASP A 31 -22.61 -36.64 34.68
C ASP A 31 -21.46 -35.93 33.94
N ARG A 32 -20.37 -36.64 33.62
CA ARG A 32 -19.27 -36.10 32.78
C ARG A 32 -19.67 -35.82 31.34
N GLU A 33 -20.57 -36.62 30.76
CA GLU A 33 -21.06 -36.41 29.39
C GLU A 33 -22.11 -35.31 29.29
N THR A 34 -22.99 -35.21 30.29
CA THR A 34 -24.14 -34.28 30.29
C THR A 34 -23.79 -32.91 30.87
N THR A 35 -22.83 -32.86 31.80
CA THR A 35 -22.36 -31.62 32.44
C THR A 35 -20.83 -31.61 32.42
N PRO A 36 -20.21 -31.40 31.24
CA PRO A 36 -18.76 -31.24 31.17
C PRO A 36 -18.35 -30.09 32.10
N GLU A 37 -17.40 -30.35 33.01
CA GLU A 37 -16.85 -29.31 33.87
C GLU A 37 -16.32 -28.17 32.99
N ALA A 38 -16.67 -26.93 33.32
CA ALA A 38 -16.24 -25.78 32.56
C ALA A 38 -14.70 -25.68 32.64
N ILE A 39 -14.04 -25.95 31.51
CA ILE A 39 -12.61 -25.72 31.35
C ILE A 39 -12.42 -24.23 31.17
N PHE A 40 -12.31 -23.50 32.28
CA PHE A 40 -11.93 -22.10 32.24
C PHE A 40 -10.45 -22.02 31.85
N GLN A 41 -10.19 -21.40 30.69
CA GLN A 41 -8.82 -21.08 30.29
C GLN A 41 -8.24 -20.12 31.32
N THR A 42 -7.37 -20.64 32.17
CA THR A 42 -6.75 -19.91 33.29
C THR A 42 -5.62 -18.98 32.83
N ASP A 43 -5.22 -19.08 31.56
CA ASP A 43 -4.09 -18.35 30.96
C ASP A 43 -4.51 -17.17 30.07
N MET A 44 -5.72 -16.63 30.24
CA MET A 44 -6.11 -15.43 29.50
C MET A 44 -5.31 -14.22 30.00
N LYS A 45 -4.44 -13.68 29.14
CA LYS A 45 -3.71 -12.44 29.43
C LYS A 45 -4.71 -11.30 29.65
N HIS A 46 -4.47 -10.51 30.69
CA HIS A 46 -5.25 -9.31 30.98
C HIS A 46 -5.25 -8.35 29.78
N SER A 47 -6.44 -7.91 29.37
CA SER A 47 -6.61 -6.97 28.25
C SER A 47 -6.80 -5.56 28.78
N TYR A 48 -5.71 -4.79 28.82
CA TYR A 48 -5.77 -3.37 29.18
C TYR A 48 -6.65 -2.55 28.23
N LYS A 49 -6.81 -2.99 26.97
CA LYS A 49 -7.74 -2.33 26.04
C LYS A 49 -9.18 -2.46 26.52
N LEU A 50 -9.60 -3.66 26.91
CA LEU A 50 -10.95 -3.90 27.43
C LEU A 50 -11.17 -3.16 28.75
N GLU A 51 -10.16 -3.13 29.62
CA GLU A 51 -10.23 -2.35 30.86
C GLU A 51 -10.42 -0.86 30.58
N CYS A 52 -9.67 -0.28 29.63
CA CYS A 52 -9.88 1.09 29.20
C CYS A 52 -11.28 1.31 28.64
N GLU A 53 -11.82 0.43 27.80
CA GLU A 53 -13.19 0.54 27.26
C GLU A 53 -14.24 0.57 28.38
N LEU A 54 -14.11 -0.29 29.39
CA LEU A 54 -15.00 -0.32 30.56
C LEU A 54 -14.86 0.93 31.44
N LEU A 55 -13.67 1.51 31.53
CA LEU A 55 -13.42 2.74 32.26
C LEU A 55 -13.91 3.97 31.49
N HIS A 56 -13.73 4.00 30.17
CA HIS A 56 -14.20 5.08 29.29
C HIS A 56 -15.71 5.25 29.41
N ALA A 57 -16.48 4.17 29.55
CA ALA A 57 -17.94 4.24 29.74
C ALA A 57 -18.40 5.02 30.99
N LYS A 58 -17.48 5.41 31.88
CA LYS A 58 -17.77 6.17 33.10
C LYS A 58 -17.50 7.67 32.96
N TYR A 59 -16.90 8.11 31.85
CA TYR A 59 -16.44 9.48 31.63
C TYR A 59 -16.94 9.97 30.28
N GLU A 60 -17.13 11.28 30.14
CA GLU A 60 -17.38 11.90 28.83
C GLU A 60 -16.07 11.99 28.03
N ASP A 61 -16.17 12.09 26.69
CA ASP A 61 -15.00 12.11 25.80
C ASP A 61 -14.00 13.23 26.17
N ASP A 62 -14.50 14.43 26.46
CA ASP A 62 -13.67 15.57 26.89
C ASP A 62 -12.97 15.34 28.25
N GLU A 63 -13.55 14.51 29.12
CA GLU A 63 -12.92 14.12 30.39
C GLU A 63 -11.82 13.08 30.15
N ILE A 64 -12.08 12.11 29.28
CA ILE A 64 -11.09 11.09 28.88
C ILE A 64 -9.86 11.77 28.31
N ASP A 65 -10.02 12.72 27.39
CA ASP A 65 -8.89 13.42 26.79
C ASP A 65 -8.09 14.22 27.82
N ARG A 66 -8.75 14.88 28.78
CA ARG A 66 -8.05 15.55 29.89
C ARG A 66 -7.28 14.57 30.78
N ILE A 67 -7.84 13.40 31.07
CA ILE A 67 -7.16 12.36 31.86
C ILE A 67 -5.91 11.85 31.10
N ARG A 68 -6.03 11.64 29.78
CA ARG A 68 -4.91 11.17 28.93
C ARG A 68 -3.73 12.13 28.92
N LEU A 69 -3.96 13.44 29.04
CA LEU A 69 -2.89 14.45 29.15
C LEU A 69 -1.97 14.22 30.36
N GLY A 70 -2.43 13.50 31.39
CA GLY A 70 -1.61 13.13 32.55
C GLY A 70 -0.58 12.02 32.27
N ILE A 71 -0.63 11.36 31.11
CA ILE A 71 0.29 10.27 30.76
C ILE A 71 1.65 10.88 30.35
N ALA A 72 2.71 10.55 31.08
CA ALA A 72 4.06 11.05 30.80
C ALA A 72 4.89 10.15 29.84
N ASP A 73 4.36 8.99 29.44
CA ASP A 73 5.08 8.01 28.62
C ASP A 73 5.23 8.49 27.16
N SER A 74 6.47 8.65 26.70
CA SER A 74 6.77 9.06 25.32
C SER A 74 6.34 8.03 24.28
N ASN A 75 6.43 6.73 24.59
CA ASN A 75 6.02 5.68 23.65
C ASN A 75 4.51 5.66 23.45
N TYR A 76 3.74 6.02 24.48
CA TYR A 76 2.31 6.21 24.37
C TYR A 76 1.99 7.33 23.37
N TRP A 77 2.60 8.51 23.56
CA TRP A 77 2.37 9.67 22.68
C TRP A 77 2.89 9.46 21.27
N GLN A 78 3.98 8.71 21.07
CA GLN A 78 4.43 8.34 19.73
C GLN A 78 3.36 7.54 18.99
N LYS A 79 2.77 6.52 19.63
CA LYS A 79 1.69 5.72 19.03
C LYS A 79 0.46 6.56 18.70
N ASP A 80 0.13 7.51 19.58
CA ASP A 80 -1.01 8.40 19.37
C ASP A 80 -0.76 9.38 18.22
N ALA A 81 0.46 9.91 18.10
CA ALA A 81 0.89 10.76 16.99
C ALA A 81 0.87 9.98 15.65
N ASP A 82 1.36 8.74 15.63
CA ASP A 82 1.31 7.88 14.46
C ASP A 82 -0.14 7.57 14.04
N PHE A 83 -1.01 7.32 15.02
CA PHE A 83 -2.45 7.12 14.78
C PHE A 83 -3.11 8.38 14.21
N ALA A 84 -2.86 9.55 14.80
CA ALA A 84 -3.38 10.83 14.32
C ALA A 84 -2.90 11.15 12.89
N ALA A 85 -1.62 10.90 12.58
CA ALA A 85 -1.07 11.05 11.24
C ALA A 85 -1.76 10.12 10.23
N HIS A 86 -2.01 8.87 10.61
CA HIS A 86 -2.75 7.91 9.78
C HIS A 86 -4.19 8.35 9.51
N CYS A 87 -4.91 8.82 10.53
CA CYS A 87 -6.26 9.36 10.39
C CYS A 87 -6.30 10.56 9.45
N LEU A 88 -5.36 11.50 9.59
CA LEU A 88 -5.25 12.68 8.74
C LEU A 88 -5.01 12.29 7.28
N LEU A 89 -4.06 11.37 7.01
CA LEU A 89 -3.75 10.92 5.66
C LEU A 89 -4.96 10.25 4.99
N ASN A 90 -5.67 9.39 5.73
CA ASN A 90 -6.87 8.73 5.23
C ASN A 90 -7.98 9.73 4.90
N ALA A 91 -8.20 10.71 5.77
CA ALA A 91 -9.20 11.77 5.53
C ALA A 91 -8.84 12.61 4.29
N LEU A 92 -7.56 12.97 4.13
CA LEU A 92 -7.07 13.71 2.96
C LEU A 92 -7.27 12.90 1.67
N LEU A 93 -6.93 11.61 1.67
CA LEU A 93 -7.13 10.73 0.51
C LEU A 93 -8.61 10.54 0.19
N ALA A 94 -9.47 10.37 1.20
CA ALA A 94 -10.91 10.27 1.01
C ALA A 94 -11.50 11.54 0.38
N ASN A 95 -11.07 12.72 0.86
CA ASN A 95 -11.50 14.00 0.31
C ASN A 95 -11.01 14.21 -1.12
N LEU A 96 -9.77 13.82 -1.44
CA LEU A 96 -9.26 13.85 -2.80
C LEU A 96 -10.05 12.93 -3.73
N ARG A 97 -10.29 11.69 -3.33
CA ARG A 97 -11.13 10.76 -4.10
C ARG A 97 -12.50 11.38 -4.37
N LYS A 98 -13.17 11.90 -3.34
CA LYS A 98 -14.49 12.54 -3.51
C LYS A 98 -14.47 13.70 -4.51
N ARG A 99 -13.38 14.48 -4.57
CA ARG A 99 -13.24 15.61 -5.51
C ARG A 99 -12.92 15.18 -6.94
N HIS A 100 -12.14 14.11 -7.10
CA HIS A 100 -11.66 13.62 -8.39
C HIS A 100 -12.49 12.45 -8.95
N THR A 101 -13.52 12.00 -8.23
CA THR A 101 -14.50 11.04 -8.73
C THR A 101 -15.70 11.77 -9.30
N THR A 102 -15.90 11.64 -10.61
CA THR A 102 -17.11 12.12 -11.31
C THR A 102 -17.84 10.92 -11.90
N ASP A 103 -19.14 10.80 -11.67
CA ASP A 103 -19.99 9.70 -12.15
C ASP A 103 -19.44 8.28 -11.83
N GLY A 104 -18.78 8.14 -10.68
CA GLY A 104 -18.19 6.87 -10.23
C GLY A 104 -16.82 6.54 -10.85
N VAL A 105 -16.33 7.36 -11.78
CA VAL A 105 -14.99 7.22 -12.37
C VAL A 105 -14.02 8.17 -11.67
N THR A 106 -12.92 7.64 -11.15
CA THR A 106 -11.91 8.42 -10.43
C THR A 106 -10.77 8.81 -11.37
N ASP A 107 -10.50 10.10 -11.48
CA ASP A 107 -9.33 10.61 -12.19
C ASP A 107 -8.08 10.52 -11.31
N PHE A 108 -7.41 9.37 -11.38
CA PHE A 108 -6.16 9.12 -10.66
C PHE A 108 -5.00 10.01 -11.13
N ARG A 109 -5.03 10.55 -12.36
CA ARG A 109 -3.99 11.44 -12.86
C ARG A 109 -4.07 12.81 -12.17
N SER A 110 -5.27 13.39 -12.11
CA SER A 110 -5.49 14.65 -11.41
C SER A 110 -5.25 14.51 -9.90
N MET A 111 -5.70 13.41 -9.30
CA MET A 111 -5.42 13.10 -7.90
C MET A 111 -3.91 12.97 -7.61
N SER A 112 -3.15 12.25 -8.45
CA SER A 112 -1.70 12.11 -8.33
C SER A 112 -0.97 13.45 -8.46
N THR A 113 -1.43 14.31 -9.36
CA THR A 113 -0.86 15.65 -9.57
C THR A 113 -1.09 16.54 -8.35
N GLU A 114 -2.30 16.52 -7.77
CA GLU A 114 -2.59 17.29 -6.57
C GLU A 114 -1.82 16.78 -5.34
N LEU A 115 -1.69 15.45 -5.19
CA LEU A 115 -0.87 14.85 -4.13
C LEU A 115 0.60 15.28 -4.24
N ARG A 116 1.16 15.29 -5.45
CA ARG A 116 2.53 15.78 -5.67
C ARG A 116 2.66 17.24 -5.26
N ARG A 117 1.73 18.10 -5.69
CA ARG A 117 1.71 19.53 -5.32
C ARG A 117 1.67 19.72 -3.80
N LEU A 118 0.80 18.99 -3.11
CA LEU A 118 0.69 19.03 -1.65
C LEU A 118 2.00 18.59 -0.97
N SER A 119 2.65 17.54 -1.46
CA SER A 119 3.96 17.11 -0.94
C SER A 119 5.04 18.17 -1.14
N GLU A 120 5.04 18.85 -2.29
CA GLU A 120 5.98 19.94 -2.58
C GLU A 120 5.76 21.15 -1.65
N GLU A 121 4.51 21.48 -1.32
CA GLU A 121 4.17 22.51 -0.33
C GLU A 121 4.65 22.18 1.09
N GLN A 122 4.74 20.89 1.42
CA GLN A 122 5.33 20.41 2.69
C GLN A 122 6.87 20.30 2.64
N GLY A 123 7.50 20.77 1.57
CA GLY A 123 8.95 20.82 1.43
C GLY A 123 9.59 19.57 0.82
N GLN A 124 8.81 18.61 0.30
CA GLN A 124 9.40 17.53 -0.48
C GLN A 124 9.86 18.04 -1.84
N SER A 125 11.08 17.69 -2.24
CA SER A 125 11.56 18.03 -3.57
C SER A 125 11.02 17.06 -4.63
N SER A 126 10.85 17.54 -5.87
CA SER A 126 10.47 16.67 -6.97
C SER A 126 11.52 15.57 -7.25
N GLN A 127 12.77 15.73 -6.78
CA GLN A 127 13.79 14.67 -6.83
C GLN A 127 13.51 13.56 -5.80
N GLN A 128 13.09 13.92 -4.58
CA GLN A 128 12.69 12.93 -3.57
C GLN A 128 11.48 12.12 -4.04
N PHE A 129 10.50 12.77 -4.66
CA PHE A 129 9.34 12.08 -5.23
C PHE A 129 9.75 11.08 -6.32
N ARG A 130 10.70 11.45 -7.20
CA ARG A 130 11.24 10.55 -8.22
C ARG A 130 11.95 9.34 -7.61
N ARG A 131 12.78 9.54 -6.59
CA ARG A 131 13.45 8.42 -5.88
C ARG A 131 12.44 7.50 -5.19
N GLN A 132 11.35 8.03 -4.65
CA GLN A 132 10.29 7.21 -4.08
C GLN A 132 9.54 6.40 -5.14
N ARG A 133 9.42 6.92 -6.36
CA ARG A 133 8.81 6.17 -7.48
C ARG A 133 9.59 4.89 -7.80
N ASP A 134 10.90 4.87 -7.56
CA ASP A 134 11.75 3.70 -7.81
C ASP A 134 11.41 2.53 -6.87
N THR A 135 10.63 2.75 -5.81
CA THR A 135 10.11 1.66 -4.96
C THR A 135 8.91 0.93 -5.57
N ILE A 136 8.36 1.40 -6.69
CA ILE A 136 7.26 0.73 -7.40
C ILE A 136 7.84 -0.50 -8.10
N THR A 137 7.41 -1.69 -7.67
CA THR A 137 7.88 -2.98 -8.22
C THR A 137 6.94 -3.56 -9.28
N ASP A 138 5.92 -2.82 -9.70
CA ASP A 138 4.94 -3.27 -10.68
C ASP A 138 5.49 -3.11 -12.10
N GLU A 139 5.79 -4.22 -12.77
CA GLU A 139 6.31 -4.22 -14.14
C GLU A 139 5.29 -3.66 -15.15
N GLN A 140 3.99 -3.83 -14.92
CA GLN A 140 2.98 -3.31 -15.85
C GLN A 140 2.95 -1.77 -15.87
N TYR A 141 3.20 -1.16 -14.70
CA TYR A 141 3.39 0.28 -14.58
C TYR A 141 4.58 0.75 -15.44
N TRP A 142 5.73 0.08 -15.32
CA TRP A 142 6.95 0.43 -16.05
C TRP A 142 6.86 0.12 -17.54
N GLU A 143 6.20 -0.97 -17.95
CA GLU A 143 5.96 -1.29 -19.35
C GLU A 143 5.14 -0.18 -20.03
N THR A 144 4.09 0.29 -19.37
CA THR A 144 3.26 1.39 -19.89
C THR A 144 4.07 2.66 -20.08
N GLU A 145 4.93 3.01 -19.13
CA GLU A 145 5.81 4.17 -19.21
C GLU A 145 6.88 4.01 -20.31
N ALA A 146 7.51 2.83 -20.40
CA ALA A 146 8.53 2.53 -21.40
C ALA A 146 7.97 2.58 -22.83
N GLU A 147 6.78 2.00 -23.07
CA GLU A 147 6.12 2.06 -24.37
C GLU A 147 5.75 3.48 -24.78
N HIS A 148 5.40 4.34 -23.81
CA HIS A 148 5.18 5.76 -24.07
C HIS A 148 6.49 6.45 -24.48
N PHE A 149 7.59 6.23 -23.74
CA PHE A 149 8.88 6.82 -24.08
C PHE A 149 9.45 6.34 -25.41
N LYS A 150 9.27 5.07 -25.78
CA LYS A 150 9.67 4.56 -27.11
C LYS A 150 8.97 5.33 -28.24
N ARG A 151 7.66 5.56 -28.10
CA ARG A 151 6.87 6.32 -29.08
C ARG A 151 7.32 7.77 -29.18
N GLU A 152 7.52 8.43 -28.04
CA GLU A 152 7.99 9.81 -27.99
C GLU A 152 9.41 9.95 -28.56
N SER A 153 10.31 9.00 -28.27
CA SER A 153 11.66 8.96 -28.84
C SER A 153 11.65 8.81 -30.35
N ALA A 154 10.85 7.87 -30.87
CA ALA A 154 10.72 7.67 -32.32
C ALA A 154 10.17 8.92 -33.02
N ARG A 155 9.21 9.62 -32.40
CA ARG A 155 8.70 10.91 -32.90
C ARG A 155 9.80 11.97 -32.94
N HIS A 156 10.54 12.12 -31.85
CA HIS A 156 11.62 13.10 -31.75
C HIS A 156 12.76 12.82 -32.74
N GLU A 157 13.11 11.55 -32.94
CA GLU A 157 14.09 11.15 -33.97
C GLU A 157 13.61 11.49 -35.38
N PHE A 158 12.33 11.25 -35.68
CA PHE A 158 11.74 11.60 -36.96
C PHE A 158 11.77 13.12 -37.20
N GLU A 159 11.29 13.90 -36.24
CA GLU A 159 11.31 15.37 -36.29
C GLU A 159 12.74 15.90 -36.49
N THR A 160 13.70 15.32 -35.78
CA THR A 160 15.12 15.66 -35.90
C THR A 160 15.63 15.35 -37.31
N ARG A 161 15.35 14.16 -37.86
CA ARG A 161 15.77 13.76 -39.22
C ARG A 161 15.16 14.65 -40.30
N GLU A 162 13.89 15.01 -40.17
CA GLU A 162 13.23 15.90 -41.13
C GLU A 162 13.82 17.31 -41.06
N LYS A 163 14.11 17.83 -39.86
CA LYS A 163 14.82 19.10 -39.71
C LYS A 163 16.19 19.06 -40.40
N TRP A 164 16.99 18.01 -40.18
CA TRP A 164 18.27 17.82 -40.88
C TRP A 164 18.10 17.77 -42.40
N ARG A 165 17.06 17.10 -42.91
CA ARG A 165 16.76 17.04 -44.35
C ARG A 165 16.42 18.42 -44.91
N SER A 166 15.59 19.20 -44.21
CA SER A 166 15.23 20.57 -44.59
C SER A 166 16.45 21.50 -44.58
N ASP A 167 17.29 21.42 -43.55
CA ASP A 167 18.49 22.24 -43.42
C ASP A 167 19.49 21.93 -44.56
N LEU A 168 19.68 20.65 -44.91
CA LEU A 168 20.52 20.24 -46.05
C LEU A 168 19.91 20.62 -47.41
N GLY A 169 18.59 20.52 -47.56
CA GLY A 169 17.87 20.96 -48.76
C GLY A 169 17.95 22.47 -48.98
N ALA A 170 17.93 23.26 -47.90
CA ALA A 170 18.11 24.71 -47.96
C ALA A 170 19.54 25.11 -48.38
N ILE A 171 20.55 24.34 -48.00
CA ILE A 171 21.95 24.55 -48.42
C ILE A 171 22.14 24.22 -49.91
N LEU A 172 21.43 23.22 -50.43
CA LEU A 172 21.54 22.77 -51.83
C LEU A 172 20.65 23.56 -52.82
N SER A 173 19.71 24.36 -52.34
CA SER A 173 18.74 25.11 -53.16
C SER A 173 18.95 26.64 -53.27
N PRO A 174 20.18 27.20 -53.46
CA PRO A 174 20.35 28.54 -54.03
C PRO A 174 20.72 28.57 -55.52
N ALA A 175 20.87 27.44 -56.22
CA ALA A 175 21.47 27.43 -57.57
C ALA A 175 20.49 27.52 -58.76
N GLN A 176 19.24 27.94 -58.56
CA GLN A 176 18.30 28.15 -59.67
C GLN A 176 17.51 29.45 -59.51
N SER A 177 18.21 30.59 -59.56
CA SER A 177 17.60 31.85 -59.97
C SER A 177 18.64 32.86 -60.48
N GLU A 178 19.52 32.46 -61.39
CA GLU A 178 20.13 33.43 -62.31
C GLU A 178 19.99 32.95 -63.75
N SER A 179 19.01 33.57 -64.39
CA SER A 179 18.81 33.64 -65.83
C SER A 179 20.09 34.11 -66.54
N ASP A 180 20.52 33.30 -67.50
CA ASP A 180 20.91 33.72 -68.85
C ASP A 180 21.64 35.06 -68.96
N ASN A 181 22.96 35.04 -68.88
CA ASN A 181 23.82 35.86 -69.74
C ASN A 181 25.23 35.26 -69.80
N GLY A 182 25.69 35.03 -71.03
CA GLY A 182 26.92 34.33 -71.34
C GLY A 182 28.19 35.05 -70.89
N GLY A 183 29.25 34.25 -70.71
CA GLY A 183 30.60 34.74 -70.47
C GLY A 183 31.51 33.65 -69.92
N GLU A 184 32.54 33.31 -70.69
CA GLU A 184 33.52 32.26 -70.48
C GLU A 184 34.28 32.37 -69.14
N THR A 185 34.59 31.23 -68.49
CA THR A 185 35.95 30.67 -68.29
C THR A 185 36.06 29.77 -67.05
N ALA A 186 36.93 28.77 -67.19
CA ALA A 186 37.43 27.74 -66.28
C ALA A 186 37.44 28.06 -64.76
N THR A 187 37.16 27.06 -63.91
CA THR A 187 38.17 26.11 -63.35
C THR A 187 37.48 25.14 -62.41
N GLN A 188 37.82 23.87 -62.57
CA GLN A 188 37.37 22.71 -61.80
C GLN A 188 38.14 22.63 -60.48
N GLU A 189 37.48 22.80 -59.33
CA GLU A 189 38.04 22.42 -58.03
C GLU A 189 37.16 21.38 -57.34
N PHE A 190 37.86 20.37 -56.81
CA PHE A 190 37.36 19.10 -56.35
C PHE A 190 36.55 19.20 -55.05
N LEU A 191 35.46 18.44 -55.03
CA LEU A 191 34.76 17.96 -53.85
C LEU A 191 35.72 17.40 -52.80
N HIS A 192 35.73 17.98 -51.60
CA HIS A 192 36.25 17.33 -50.40
C HIS A 192 35.12 16.99 -49.44
N CYS A 193 34.40 15.90 -49.70
CA CYS A 193 33.55 15.26 -48.70
C CYS A 193 34.45 14.65 -47.62
N ARG A 194 34.60 15.32 -46.48
CA ARG A 194 35.20 14.71 -45.28
C ARG A 194 34.10 14.41 -44.28
N GLY A 195 33.74 13.13 -44.18
CA GLY A 195 32.90 12.62 -43.11
C GLY A 195 33.58 12.79 -41.75
N MET A 196 32.80 13.21 -40.76
CA MET A 196 33.10 12.94 -39.35
C MET A 196 31.83 12.42 -38.69
N MET A 197 31.89 11.16 -38.28
CA MET A 197 30.91 10.49 -37.43
C MET A 197 30.84 11.18 -36.04
N PRO A 198 29.69 11.07 -35.34
CA PRO A 198 29.54 11.55 -33.97
C PRO A 198 30.28 10.64 -32.98
N SER A 199 31.12 11.25 -32.14
CA SER A 199 31.74 10.59 -30.99
C SER A 199 30.72 10.47 -29.85
N VAL A 200 30.22 9.26 -29.63
CA VAL A 200 29.58 8.84 -28.38
C VAL A 200 30.70 8.55 -27.38
N MET A 201 30.72 9.24 -26.24
CA MET A 201 31.05 8.65 -24.93
C MET A 201 30.35 9.46 -23.81
N PRO A 202 29.93 8.80 -22.71
CA PRO A 202 29.21 9.40 -21.59
C PRO A 202 30.19 10.03 -20.57
N GLU A 203 29.77 11.12 -19.92
CA GLU A 203 30.39 11.54 -18.65
C GLU A 203 29.56 11.02 -17.49
N GLU A 204 30.22 10.16 -16.71
CA GLU A 204 29.89 9.87 -15.31
C GLU A 204 30.32 11.08 -14.45
N CYS A 205 29.40 11.58 -13.62
CA CYS A 205 29.64 12.18 -12.30
C CYS A 205 28.32 12.23 -11.51
#